data_AF-A0A1G1FK49-F1
#
_entry.id   AF-A0A1G1FK49-F1
#
_cell.length_a   1.000
_cell.length_b   1.000
_cell.length_c   1.000
_cell.angle_alpha   90.00
_cell.angle_beta   90.00
_cell.angle_gamma   90.00
#
_symmetry.space_group_name_H-M   'P 1'
#
loop_
_entity.id
_entity.type
_entity.pdbx_description
1 polymer ?
#
loop_
_entity_poly.entity_id
_entity_poly.type
_entity_poly.pdbx_seq_one_letter_code
_entity_poly.pdbx_strand_id
1 'polypeptide(L)' 'MIWQLDILLLTIVVICAIAAISVKDLLSSAILLGAYSFLMCLLWTEMGAVDVAFTEAAVGAGISTAFF' A
#
# COMPACT_ATOMS: atom_id res chain seq x y z
N MET A 1 -3.11 -11.54 -12.92
CA MET A 1 -4.24 -12.38 -12.45
C MET A 1 -3.79 -13.76 -11.95
N ILE A 2 -2.92 -13.80 -10.95
CA ILE A 2 -2.43 -14.96 -10.21
C ILE A 2 -3.04 -14.86 -8.81
N TRP A 3 -4.14 -15.56 -8.58
CA TRP A 3 -4.93 -15.42 -7.36
C TRP A 3 -4.14 -15.66 -6.06
N GLN A 4 -3.09 -16.48 -6.09
CA GLN A 4 -2.21 -16.69 -4.94
C GLN A 4 -1.43 -15.43 -4.58
N LEU A 5 -1.01 -14.66 -5.58
CA LEU A 5 -0.34 -13.38 -5.39
C LEU A 5 -1.30 -12.34 -4.82
N ASP A 6 -2.55 -12.32 -5.29
CA ASP A 6 -3.59 -11.42 -4.77
C ASP A 6 -3.83 -11.65 -3.28
N ILE A 7 -4.02 -12.91 -2.89
CA ILE A 7 -4.22 -13.29 -1.48
C ILE A 7 -2.99 -12.93 -0.64
N LEU A 8 -1.78 -13.17 -1.16
CA LEU A 8 -0.54 -12.82 -0.47
C LEU A 8 -0.45 -11.32 -0.24
N LEU A 9 -0.64 -10.51 -1.29
CA LEU A 9 -0.60 -9.06 -1.22
C LEU A 9 -1.66 -8.51 -0.26
N LEU A 10 -2.92 -8.96 -0.38
CA LEU A 10 -4.00 -8.54 0.53
C LEU A 10 -3.70 -8.89 1.99
N THR A 11 -3.09 -10.05 2.25
CA THR A 11 -2.70 -10.43 3.62
C THR A 11 -1.66 -9.47 4.18
N ILE A 12 -0.65 -9.11 3.40
CA ILE A 12 0.40 -8.17 3.83
C ILE A 12 -0.19 -6.76 4.01
N VAL A 13 -1.10 -6.33 3.12
CA VAL A 13 -1.83 -5.06 3.22
C VAL A 13 -2.60 -4.96 4.53
N VAL A 14 -3.32 -6.01 4.94
CA VAL A 14 -4.04 -6.06 6.22
C VAL A 14 -3.07 -5.96 7.40
N ILE A 15 -1.92 -6.65 7.34
CA ILE A 15 -0.89 -6.56 8.38
C ILE A 15 -0.34 -5.14 8.49
N CYS A 16 -0.03 -4.49 7.37
CA CYS A 16 0.42 -3.09 7.35
C CYS A 16 -0.63 -2.14 7.92
N ALA A 17 -1.91 -2.34 7.59
CA ALA A 17 -3.00 -1.51 8.12
C ALA A 17 -3.13 -1.65 9.65
N ILE A 18 -3.12 -2.89 10.17
CA ILE A 18 -3.16 -3.15 11.61
C ILE A 18 -1.92 -2.55 12.30
N ALA A 19 -0.74 -2.71 11.70
CA ALA A 19 0.48 -2.13 12.23
C ALA A 19 0.38 -0.60 12.29
N ALA A 20 -0.05 0.05 11.21
CA ALA A 20 -0.12 1.52 11.10
C ALA A 20 -1.00 2.16 12.18
N ILE A 21 -2.13 1.52 12.55
CA ILE A 21 -3.01 2.01 13.61
C ILE A 21 -2.56 1.61 15.03
N SER A 22 -1.61 0.68 15.15
CA SER A 22 -1.11 0.17 16.43
C SER A 22 0.13 0.92 16.93
N VAL A 23 0.91 1.55 16.02
CA VAL A 23 2.10 2.31 16.42
C VAL A 23 1.71 3.67 16.98
N LYS A 24 2.39 4.08 18.05
CA LYS A 24 2.21 5.41 18.66
C LYS A 24 3.04 6.50 17.99
N ASP A 25 4.11 6.10 17.31
CA ASP A 25 5.00 7.02 16.61
C ASP A 25 4.40 7.38 15.25
N LEU A 26 4.20 8.68 15.02
CA LEU A 26 3.56 9.21 13.82
C LEU A 26 4.38 8.93 12.56
N LEU A 27 5.71 9.08 12.64
CA LEU A 27 6.60 8.79 11.51
C LEU A 27 6.53 7.31 11.10
N SER A 28 6.56 6.42 12.07
CA SER A 28 6.40 4.98 11.83
C SER A 28 5.03 4.66 11.23
N SER A 29 3.96 5.31 11.69
CA SER A 29 2.61 5.15 11.13
C SER A 29 2.54 5.63 9.67
N ALA A 30 3.14 6.77 9.35
CA ALA A 30 3.22 7.31 7.99
C ALA A 30 4.00 6.38 7.05
N ILE A 31 5.15 5.86 7.48
CA ILE A 31 5.93 4.89 6.70
C ILE A 31 5.11 3.61 6.42
N LEU A 32 4.36 3.11 7.41
CA LEU A 32 3.52 1.92 7.25
C LEU A 32 2.33 2.16 6.30
N LEU A 33 1.75 3.36 6.32
CA LEU A 33 0.73 3.77 5.35
C LEU A 33 1.31 3.89 3.93
N GLY A 34 2.54 4.37 3.78
CA GLY A 34 3.24 4.38 2.49
C GLY A 34 3.49 2.96 1.96
N ALA A 35 3.92 2.04 2.83
CA ALA A 35 4.09 0.64 2.48
C ALA A 35 2.76 -0.03 2.07
N TYR A 36 1.68 0.26 2.81
CA TYR A 36 0.32 -0.18 2.46
C TYR A 36 -0.08 0.29 1.04
N SER A 37 0.12 1.57 0.73
CA SER A 37 -0.25 2.14 -0.57
C SER A 37 0.59 1.54 -1.70
N PHE A 38 1.89 1.32 -1.48
CA PHE A 38 2.75 0.65 -2.46
C PHE A 38 2.29 -0.79 -2.76
N LEU A 39 1.88 -1.55 -1.73
CA LEU A 39 1.35 -2.91 -1.92
C LEU A 39 0.03 -2.91 -2.70
N MET A 40 -0.84 -1.92 -2.47
CA MET A 40 -2.05 -1.74 -3.27
C MET A 40 -1.72 -1.43 -4.74
N CYS A 41 -0.72 -0.59 -5.02
CA CYS A 41 -0.23 -0.35 -6.39
C CYS A 41 0.22 -1.65 -7.08
N LEU A 42 0.94 -2.53 -6.38
CA LEU A 42 1.34 -3.83 -6.93
C LEU A 42 0.12 -4.70 -7.26
N LEU A 43 -0.89 -4.71 -6.40
CA LEU A 43 -2.13 -5.45 -6.62
C LEU A 43 -2.89 -4.91 -7.84
N TRP A 44 -2.99 -3.60 -8.01
CA TRP A 44 -3.61 -3.00 -9.20
C TRP A 44 -2.86 -3.35 -10.48
N THR A 45 -1.53 -3.39 -10.42
CA THR A 45 -0.68 -3.80 -11.54
C THR A 45 -0.94 -5.26 -11.91
N GLU A 46 -1.04 -6.14 -10.89
CA GLU A 46 -1.35 -7.56 -11.03
C GLU A 46 -2.68 -7.79 -11.76
N MET A 47 -3.69 -7.03 -11.35
CA MET A 47 -5.05 -7.06 -11.90
C MET A 47 -5.17 -6.45 -13.30
N GLY A 48 -4.09 -5.89 -13.85
CA GLY A 48 -4.07 -5.26 -15.17
C GLY A 48 -4.64 -3.83 -15.17
N ALA A 49 -4.87 -3.22 -14.01
CA ALA A 49 -5.34 -1.85 -13.86
C ALA A 49 -4.15 -0.88 -13.70
N VAL A 50 -3.39 -0.71 -14.79
CA VAL A 50 -2.14 0.07 -14.79
C VAL A 50 -2.34 1.57 -14.58
N ASP A 51 -3.49 2.11 -14.98
CA ASP A 51 -3.88 3.50 -14.75
C ASP A 51 -4.05 3.79 -13.25
N VAL A 52 -4.82 2.94 -12.55
CA VAL A 52 -5.03 3.05 -11.11
C VAL A 52 -3.72 2.81 -10.36
N ALA A 53 -2.93 1.81 -10.76
CA ALA A 53 -1.63 1.53 -10.17
C ALA A 53 -0.70 2.76 -10.22
N PHE A 54 -0.62 3.43 -11.38
CA PHE A 54 0.22 4.61 -11.54
C PHE A 54 -0.22 5.77 -10.65
N THR A 55 -1.53 6.00 -10.54
CA THR A 55 -2.06 7.04 -9.66
C THR A 55 -1.79 6.74 -8.20
N GLU A 56 -1.90 5.49 -7.78
CA GLU A 56 -1.61 5.05 -6.41
C GLU A 56 -0.12 5.20 -6.07
N ALA A 57 0.77 4.82 -6.99
CA ALA A 57 2.21 4.99 -6.83
C ALA A 57 2.61 6.46 -6.66
N ALA A 58 2.02 7.35 -7.47
CA ALA A 58 2.34 8.77 -7.43
C ALA A 58 1.72 9.48 -6.22
N VAL A 59 0.43 9.25 -5.94
CA VAL A 59 -0.32 10.00 -4.94
C VAL A 59 -0.19 9.37 -3.56
N GLY A 60 -0.53 8.09 -3.42
CA GLY A 60 -0.56 7.42 -2.12
C GLY A 60 0.84 7.12 -1.61
N ALA A 61 1.60 6.31 -2.35
CA ALA A 61 2.94 5.91 -1.93
C ALA A 61 3.94 7.07 -2.01
N GLY A 62 3.80 7.96 -3.00
CA GLY A 62 4.68 9.11 -3.20
C GLY A 62 4.31 10.32 -2.33
N ILE A 63 3.30 11.08 -2.78
CA ILE A 63 2.99 12.41 -2.21
C ILE A 63 2.44 12.31 -0.78
N SER A 64 1.50 11.40 -0.49
CA SER A 64 0.92 11.29 0.84
C SER A 64 1.95 10.88 1.88
N THR A 65 2.84 9.92 1.57
CA THR A 65 3.94 9.54 2.48
C THR A 65 4.97 10.66 2.67
N ALA A 66 5.16 11.55 1.69
CA ALA A 66 6.09 12.66 1.82
C ALA A 66 5.56 13.81 2.69
N PHE A 67 4.24 13.96 2.78
CA PHE A 67 3.60 15.04 3.53
C PHE A 67 3.16 14.66 4.95
N PHE A 68 3.13 13.37 5.29
CA PHE A 68 2.78 12.85 6.61
C PHE A 68 3.98 12.15 7.26
#